data_AF-A0A7X1NIT3-F1
#
_entry.id   AF-A0A7X1NIT3-F1
#
_cell.length_a   1.000
_cell.length_b   1.000
_cell.length_c   1.000
_cell.angle_alpha   90.00
_cell.angle_beta   90.00
_cell.angle_gamma   90.00
#
_symmetry.space_group_name_H-M   'P 1'
#
loop_
_entity.id
_entity.type
_entity.pdbx_description
1 polymer ?
#
loop_
_entity_poly.entity_id
_entity_poly.type
_entity_poly.pdbx_seq_one_letter_code
_entity_poly.pdbx_strand_id
1 'polypeptide(L)'
;MNSTIARADRTSSLYWHFAPTVLALGYPWYLTKFYEATGNHSTAGALFAMALVYAVPASAFVSLLTLARLDVSGRQTVILRRLAHLTFASPPLYVIVGVLLYLMKINGADGKVWLGLWAAVTVGSLLTLSTERSDTALSRPIVNTSRVRVLHGVASVAIIAVYLFPHLGNHAVGVFGTDVHKSVMLGLRHIYRAGWLEPILIALFFFQIVSGLVLLAPKLNLKQDFLGAVQTATGAYLVIFIASHITHRSEI
;
A
#
# COMPACT_ATOMS: atom_id res chain seq x y z
N MET A 1 17.73 -10.70 37.81
CA MET A 1 17.21 -11.76 36.91
C MET A 1 15.91 -11.36 36.20
N ASN A 2 14.98 -10.62 36.82
CA ASN A 2 13.73 -10.20 36.14
C ASN A 2 13.92 -9.19 34.99
N SER A 3 14.94 -8.33 35.05
CA SER A 3 15.22 -7.32 34.01
C SER A 3 15.74 -7.92 32.69
N THR A 4 16.48 -9.03 32.77
CA THR A 4 17.06 -9.70 31.59
C THR A 4 16.01 -10.50 30.82
N ILE A 5 15.10 -11.18 31.53
CA ILE A 5 13.98 -11.93 30.93
C ILE A 5 12.99 -10.96 30.27
N ALA A 6 12.63 -9.87 30.95
CA ALA A 6 11.75 -8.84 30.39
C ALA A 6 12.35 -8.13 29.15
N ARG A 7 13.68 -8.06 29.05
CA ARG A 7 14.38 -7.52 27.87
C ARG A 7 14.41 -8.52 26.72
N ALA A 8 14.61 -9.81 27.01
CA ALA A 8 14.59 -10.89 26.01
C ALA A 8 13.20 -11.04 25.37
N ASP A 9 12.13 -11.02 26.15
CA ASP A 9 10.74 -11.05 25.64
C ASP A 9 10.39 -9.81 24.81
N ARG A 10 10.94 -8.65 25.17
CA ARG A 10 10.76 -7.42 24.39
C ARG A 10 11.47 -7.50 23.03
N THR A 11 12.67 -8.08 23.00
CA THR A 11 13.42 -8.26 21.74
C THR A 11 12.79 -9.29 20.81
N SER A 12 12.32 -10.44 21.33
CA SER A 12 11.63 -11.46 20.52
C SER A 12 10.32 -10.92 19.94
N SER A 13 9.57 -10.12 20.72
CA SER A 13 8.38 -9.42 20.25
C SER A 13 8.67 -8.41 19.13
N LEU A 14 9.84 -7.78 19.11
CA LEU A 14 10.22 -6.79 18.09
C LEU A 14 10.60 -7.44 16.76
N TYR A 15 11.27 -8.59 16.77
CA TYR A 15 11.64 -9.33 15.55
C TYR A 15 10.44 -9.84 14.77
N TRP A 16 9.33 -10.18 15.46
CA TRP A 16 8.09 -10.58 14.81
C TRP A 16 7.54 -9.52 13.84
N HIS A 17 7.67 -8.23 14.20
CA HIS A 17 7.21 -7.12 13.36
C HIS A 17 8.04 -6.91 12.10
N PHE A 18 9.20 -7.56 11.99
CA PHE A 18 10.05 -7.54 10.80
C PHE A 18 9.72 -8.67 9.81
N ALA A 19 9.04 -9.73 10.27
CA ALA A 19 8.67 -10.86 9.43
C ALA A 19 7.85 -10.46 8.17
N PRO A 20 6.88 -9.52 8.23
CA PRO A 20 6.16 -9.08 7.03
C PRO A 20 7.09 -8.51 5.96
N THR A 21 8.11 -7.73 6.34
CA THR A 21 9.11 -7.16 5.43
C THR A 21 9.91 -8.26 4.72
N VAL A 22 10.27 -9.31 5.45
CA VAL A 22 10.96 -10.48 4.87
C VAL A 22 10.05 -11.24 3.91
N LEU A 23 8.77 -11.43 4.26
CA LEU A 23 7.78 -12.03 3.37
C LEU A 23 7.59 -11.21 2.08
N ALA A 24 7.70 -9.88 2.15
CA ALA A 24 7.59 -9.01 0.98
C ALA A 24 8.68 -9.27 -0.08
N LEU A 25 9.88 -9.72 0.32
CA LEU A 25 10.95 -10.10 -0.62
C LEU A 25 10.49 -11.19 -1.59
N GLY A 26 9.69 -12.15 -1.10
CA GLY A 26 9.20 -13.28 -1.89
C GLY A 26 7.98 -12.95 -2.78
N TYR A 27 7.42 -11.74 -2.68
CA TYR A 27 6.16 -11.37 -3.34
C TYR A 27 6.10 -11.69 -4.86
N PRO A 28 7.12 -11.36 -5.68
CA PRO A 28 7.12 -11.67 -7.11
C PRO A 28 6.99 -13.18 -7.37
N TRP A 29 7.70 -14.01 -6.60
CA TRP A 29 7.69 -15.47 -6.77
C TRP A 29 6.37 -16.09 -6.35
N TYR A 30 5.71 -15.55 -5.32
CA TYR A 30 4.37 -16.00 -4.94
C TYR A 30 3.38 -15.75 -6.09
N LEU A 31 3.50 -14.61 -6.76
CA LEU A 31 2.69 -14.26 -7.92
C LEU A 31 3.02 -15.13 -9.14
N THR A 32 4.30 -15.40 -9.43
CA THR A 32 4.72 -16.34 -10.48
C THR A 32 4.14 -17.72 -10.24
N LYS A 33 4.19 -18.24 -9.00
CA LYS A 33 3.62 -19.55 -8.65
C LYS A 33 2.11 -19.59 -8.83
N PHE A 34 1.42 -18.48 -8.58
CA PHE A 34 -0.01 -18.37 -8.86
C PHE A 34 -0.30 -18.48 -10.37
N TYR A 35 0.45 -17.76 -11.21
CA TYR A 35 0.30 -17.83 -12.67
C TYR A 35 0.66 -19.22 -13.23
N GLU A 36 1.74 -19.84 -12.75
CA GLU A 36 2.13 -21.20 -13.14
C GLU A 36 1.05 -22.23 -12.75
N ALA A 37 0.53 -22.14 -11.52
CA ALA A 37 -0.48 -23.09 -11.06
C ALA A 37 -1.82 -22.93 -11.78
N THR A 38 -2.22 -21.69 -12.11
CA THR A 38 -3.42 -21.43 -12.92
C THR A 38 -3.24 -21.91 -14.36
N GLY A 39 -2.08 -21.68 -14.97
CA GLY A 39 -1.76 -22.20 -16.32
C GLY A 39 -1.72 -23.73 -16.37
N ASN A 40 -1.30 -24.39 -15.29
CA ASN A 40 -1.31 -25.85 -15.17
C ASN A 40 -2.66 -26.42 -14.68
N HIS A 41 -3.71 -25.61 -14.61
CA HIS A 41 -5.04 -26.00 -14.08
C HIS A 41 -5.00 -26.66 -12.69
N SER A 42 -3.98 -26.34 -11.88
CA SER A 42 -3.82 -26.85 -10.51
C SER A 42 -4.53 -25.92 -9.52
N THR A 43 -5.79 -26.21 -9.22
CA THR A 43 -6.59 -25.42 -8.28
C THR A 43 -5.93 -25.32 -6.90
N ALA A 44 -5.41 -26.43 -6.37
CA ALA A 44 -4.76 -26.44 -5.07
C ALA A 44 -3.49 -25.58 -5.04
N GLY A 45 -2.66 -25.67 -6.08
CA GLY A 45 -1.46 -24.84 -6.21
C GLY A 45 -1.79 -23.36 -6.34
N ALA A 46 -2.83 -23.02 -7.11
CA ALA A 46 -3.29 -21.65 -7.29
C ALA A 46 -3.82 -21.06 -5.99
N LEU A 47 -4.66 -21.80 -5.25
CA LEU A 47 -5.16 -21.37 -3.94
C LEU A 47 -4.04 -21.17 -2.91
N PHE A 48 -3.05 -22.08 -2.89
CA PHE A 48 -1.90 -21.95 -2.00
C PHE A 48 -1.05 -20.72 -2.33
N ALA A 49 -0.71 -20.52 -3.60
CA ALA A 49 0.06 -19.34 -4.03
C ALA A 49 -0.72 -18.04 -3.79
N MET A 50 -2.03 -18.03 -4.04
CA MET A 50 -2.91 -16.91 -3.72
C MET A 50 -2.91 -16.59 -2.22
N ALA A 51 -2.97 -17.61 -1.35
CA ALA A 51 -2.87 -17.43 0.08
C ALA A 51 -1.53 -16.78 0.49
N LEU A 52 -0.41 -17.17 -0.13
CA LEU A 52 0.89 -16.52 0.10
C LEU A 52 0.91 -15.06 -0.35
N VAL A 53 0.32 -14.73 -1.49
CA VAL A 53 0.21 -13.35 -1.99
C VAL A 53 -0.56 -12.48 -0.99
N TYR A 54 -1.66 -12.98 -0.42
CA TYR A 54 -2.44 -12.24 0.59
C TYR A 54 -1.82 -12.26 1.98
N ALA A 55 -0.99 -13.26 2.31
CA ALA A 55 -0.30 -13.34 3.60
C ALA A 55 0.67 -12.16 3.81
N VAL A 56 1.27 -11.62 2.74
CA VAL A 56 2.18 -10.47 2.82
C VAL A 56 1.46 -9.22 3.39
N PRO A 57 0.42 -8.66 2.75
CA PRO A 57 -0.29 -7.51 3.32
C PRO A 57 -1.04 -7.86 4.61
N ALA A 58 -1.59 -9.08 4.75
CA ALA A 58 -2.30 -9.47 5.98
C ALA A 58 -1.37 -9.48 7.21
N SER A 59 -0.17 -10.06 7.09
CA SER A 59 0.82 -10.07 8.17
C SER A 59 1.30 -8.67 8.53
N ALA A 60 1.47 -7.79 7.54
CA ALA A 60 1.80 -6.39 7.76
C ALA A 60 0.68 -5.65 8.50
N PHE A 61 -0.58 -5.90 8.16
CA PHE A 61 -1.72 -5.31 8.85
C PHE A 61 -1.82 -5.79 10.30
N VAL A 62 -1.63 -7.10 10.55
CA VAL A 62 -1.55 -7.64 11.91
C VAL A 62 -0.42 -6.98 12.70
N SER A 63 0.75 -6.76 12.07
CA SER A 63 1.86 -6.03 12.67
C SER A 63 1.47 -4.59 13.04
N LEU A 64 0.71 -3.88 12.19
CA LEU A 64 0.20 -2.54 12.50
C LEU A 64 -0.78 -2.54 13.69
N LEU A 65 -1.71 -3.50 13.74
CA LEU A 65 -2.68 -3.60 14.83
C LEU A 65 -2.02 -3.92 16.17
N THR A 66 -0.99 -4.77 16.15
CA THR A 66 -0.21 -5.12 17.34
C THR A 66 0.65 -3.93 17.79
N LEU A 67 1.34 -3.24 16.87
CA LEU A 67 2.09 -2.00 17.16
C LEU A 67 1.21 -0.85 17.64
N ALA A 68 -0.08 -0.81 17.25
CA ALA A 68 -1.05 0.17 17.74
C ALA A 68 -1.42 -0.05 19.23
N ARG A 69 -1.42 -1.31 19.68
CA ARG A 69 -1.73 -1.70 21.05
C ARG A 69 -0.56 -1.52 22.01
N LEU A 70 0.68 -1.63 21.51
CA LEU A 70 1.87 -1.45 22.33
C LEU A 70 2.02 0.01 22.77
N ASP A 71 2.22 0.24 24.07
CA ASP A 71 2.49 1.57 24.63
C ASP A 71 3.97 1.97 24.51
N VAL A 72 4.68 1.38 23.54
CA VAL A 72 6.12 1.57 23.35
C VAL A 72 6.33 2.77 22.44
N SER A 73 6.60 3.91 23.08
CA SER A 73 7.00 5.14 22.42
C SER A 73 8.51 5.09 22.13
N GLY A 74 8.88 4.93 20.86
CA GLY A 74 10.29 4.85 20.46
C GLY A 74 10.50 4.94 18.95
N ARG A 75 11.69 5.37 18.54
CA ARG A 75 12.09 5.47 17.12
C ARG A 75 12.02 4.12 16.41
N GLN A 76 12.33 3.03 17.11
CA GLN A 76 12.17 1.66 16.62
C GLN A 76 10.72 1.32 16.25
N THR A 77 9.75 1.64 17.12
CA THR A 77 8.32 1.45 16.84
C THR A 77 7.88 2.25 15.61
N VAL A 78 8.41 3.47 15.43
CA VAL A 78 8.13 4.29 14.24
C VAL A 78 8.68 3.65 12.96
N ILE A 79 9.92 3.14 12.99
CA ILE A 79 10.53 2.44 11.85
C ILE A 79 9.70 1.19 11.49
N LEU A 80 9.37 0.35 12.47
CA LEU A 80 8.57 -0.85 12.26
C LEU A 80 7.18 -0.52 11.73
N ARG A 81 6.55 0.55 12.22
CA ARG A 81 5.26 1.03 11.71
C ARG A 81 5.37 1.46 10.25
N ARG A 82 6.40 2.22 9.89
CA ARG A 82 6.63 2.64 8.48
C ARG A 82 6.87 1.44 7.58
N LEU A 83 7.68 0.48 8.01
CA LEU A 83 7.89 -0.78 7.30
C LEU A 83 6.58 -1.54 7.08
N ALA A 84 5.77 -1.69 8.13
CA ALA A 84 4.49 -2.39 8.00
C ALA A 84 3.51 -1.66 7.07
N HIS A 85 3.50 -0.33 7.01
CA HIS A 85 2.73 0.41 5.99
C HIS A 85 3.25 0.14 4.58
N LEU A 86 4.58 0.15 4.39
CA LEU A 86 5.20 -0.12 3.11
C LEU A 86 4.91 -1.55 2.63
N THR A 87 5.02 -2.53 3.53
CA THR A 87 4.71 -3.94 3.26
C THR A 87 3.23 -4.15 2.98
N PHE A 88 2.34 -3.49 3.71
CA PHE A 88 0.90 -3.53 3.43
C PHE A 88 0.59 -3.04 2.01
N ALA A 89 1.31 -2.03 1.54
CA ALA A 89 1.21 -1.51 0.18
C ALA A 89 2.06 -2.26 -0.86
N SER A 90 2.62 -3.44 -0.52
CA SER A 90 3.41 -4.24 -1.47
C SER A 90 2.69 -4.60 -2.78
N PRO A 91 1.38 -4.91 -2.81
CA PRO A 91 0.72 -5.20 -4.09
C PRO A 91 0.75 -4.02 -5.08
N PRO A 92 0.27 -2.80 -4.75
CA PRO A 92 0.34 -1.68 -5.68
C PRO A 92 1.79 -1.19 -5.92
N LEU A 93 2.71 -1.40 -4.97
CA LEU A 93 4.13 -1.13 -5.17
C LEU A 93 4.75 -2.03 -6.25
N TYR A 94 4.39 -3.32 -6.28
CA TYR A 94 4.91 -4.20 -7.32
C TYR A 94 4.37 -3.80 -8.70
N VAL A 95 3.09 -3.43 -8.78
CA VAL A 95 2.49 -2.93 -10.02
C VAL A 95 3.18 -1.65 -10.50
N ILE A 96 3.43 -0.66 -9.63
CA ILE A 96 4.09 0.58 -10.05
C ILE A 96 5.53 0.35 -10.52
N VAL A 97 6.27 -0.56 -9.88
CA VAL A 97 7.61 -0.97 -10.34
C VAL A 97 7.52 -1.55 -11.75
N GLY A 98 6.56 -2.45 -12.00
CA GLY A 98 6.34 -3.02 -13.33
C GLY A 98 6.01 -1.96 -14.38
N VAL A 99 5.10 -1.02 -14.07
CA VAL A 99 4.73 0.08 -14.98
C VAL A 99 5.94 0.96 -15.31
N LEU A 100 6.74 1.35 -14.31
CA LEU A 100 7.93 2.19 -14.53
C LEU A 100 8.96 1.48 -15.41
N LEU A 101 9.24 0.20 -15.15
CA LEU A 101 10.17 -0.59 -15.96
C LEU A 101 9.66 -0.77 -17.40
N TYR A 102 8.36 -1.02 -17.56
CA TYR A 102 7.71 -1.10 -18.87
C TYR A 102 7.88 0.21 -19.66
N LEU A 103 7.62 1.38 -19.04
CA LEU A 103 7.82 2.69 -19.66
C LEU A 103 9.29 2.95 -20.04
N MET A 104 10.23 2.42 -19.26
CA MET A 104 11.66 2.46 -19.56
C MET A 104 12.11 1.43 -20.60
N LYS A 105 11.19 0.61 -21.14
CA LYS A 105 11.45 -0.50 -22.07
C LYS A 105 12.39 -1.57 -21.49
N ILE A 106 12.37 -1.75 -20.17
CA ILE A 106 13.16 -2.77 -19.46
C ILE A 106 12.23 -3.95 -19.16
N ASN A 107 12.38 -5.04 -19.90
CA ASN A 107 11.55 -6.23 -19.73
C ASN A 107 12.24 -7.29 -18.85
N GLY A 108 11.47 -7.95 -17.98
CA GLY A 108 11.92 -9.08 -17.16
C GLY A 108 12.90 -8.74 -16.02
N ALA A 109 13.04 -7.46 -15.67
CA ALA A 109 13.89 -7.02 -14.58
C ALA A 109 13.13 -6.76 -13.26
N ASP A 110 11.81 -6.85 -13.26
CA ASP A 110 10.91 -6.53 -12.16
C ASP A 110 11.25 -7.28 -10.86
N GLY A 111 11.46 -8.61 -10.92
CA GLY A 111 11.86 -9.39 -9.75
C GLY A 111 13.21 -8.98 -9.17
N LYS A 112 14.19 -8.64 -10.03
CA LYS A 112 15.53 -8.20 -9.60
C LYS A 112 15.49 -6.82 -8.96
N VAL A 113 14.76 -5.88 -9.58
CA VAL A 113 14.56 -4.52 -9.06
C VAL A 113 13.80 -4.59 -7.74
N TRP A 114 12.77 -5.42 -7.64
CA TRP A 114 12.04 -5.66 -6.40
C TRP A 114 12.95 -6.14 -5.27
N LEU A 115 13.77 -7.16 -5.51
CA LEU A 115 14.74 -7.64 -4.52
C LEU A 115 15.73 -6.55 -4.11
N GLY A 116 16.27 -5.80 -5.07
CA GLY A 116 17.22 -4.72 -4.78
C GLY A 116 16.59 -3.65 -3.88
N LEU A 117 15.36 -3.21 -4.19
CA LEU A 117 14.62 -2.22 -3.41
C LEU A 117 14.32 -2.73 -2.01
N TRP A 118 13.80 -3.94 -1.86
CA TRP A 118 13.46 -4.50 -0.55
C TRP A 118 14.69 -4.87 0.28
N ALA A 119 15.78 -5.30 -0.35
CA ALA A 119 17.06 -5.48 0.32
C ALA A 119 17.58 -4.15 0.87
N ALA A 120 17.52 -3.07 0.07
CA ALA A 120 17.91 -1.73 0.52
C ALA A 120 17.03 -1.23 1.68
N VAL A 121 15.70 -1.44 1.62
CA VAL A 121 14.78 -1.11 2.71
C VAL A 121 15.08 -1.91 3.98
N THR A 122 15.34 -3.20 3.82
CA THR A 122 15.66 -4.13 4.93
C THR A 122 16.97 -3.75 5.60
N VAL A 123 18.04 -3.62 4.82
CA VAL A 123 19.38 -3.24 5.30
C VAL A 123 19.36 -1.83 5.91
N GLY A 124 18.76 -0.86 5.21
CA GLY A 124 18.64 0.50 5.74
C GLY A 124 17.89 0.55 7.07
N SER A 125 16.81 -0.23 7.19
CA SER A 125 16.07 -0.33 8.45
C SER A 125 16.91 -0.97 9.55
N LEU A 126 17.59 -2.08 9.27
CA LEU A 126 18.48 -2.73 10.23
C LEU A 126 19.60 -1.78 10.68
N LEU A 127 20.27 -1.10 9.76
CA LEU A 127 21.31 -0.11 10.09
C LEU A 127 20.76 1.02 10.98
N THR A 128 19.58 1.55 10.68
CA THR A 128 18.95 2.58 11.52
C THR A 128 18.54 2.08 12.90
N LEU A 129 18.21 0.79 13.02
CA LEU A 129 17.93 0.13 14.29
C LEU A 129 19.20 -0.23 15.06
N SER A 130 20.31 -0.49 14.39
CA SER A 130 21.60 -0.84 15.01
C SER A 130 22.42 0.38 15.45
N THR A 131 22.23 1.54 14.81
CA THR A 131 22.97 2.77 15.12
C THR A 131 22.35 3.51 16.32
N GLU A 132 21.93 2.79 17.36
CA GLU A 132 21.32 3.38 18.56
C GLU A 132 22.32 4.28 19.29
N ARG A 133 22.32 5.55 18.91
CA ARG A 133 22.77 6.63 19.77
C ARG A 133 21.53 7.37 20.22
N SER A 134 21.31 7.32 21.53
CA SER A 134 20.44 8.25 22.24
C SER A 134 20.54 9.60 21.58
N ASP A 135 19.42 10.16 21.10
CA ASP A 135 19.11 11.55 21.41
C ASP A 135 17.85 12.13 20.78
N THR A 136 17.33 13.07 21.57
CA THR A 136 16.53 14.25 21.22
C THR A 136 15.16 13.99 20.65
N ALA A 137 14.16 14.35 21.46
CA ALA A 137 12.80 14.61 21.01
C ALA A 137 12.86 15.55 19.80
N LEU A 138 12.64 15.00 18.60
CA LEU A 138 12.54 15.78 17.38
C LEU A 138 11.45 16.83 17.58
N SER A 139 11.84 18.10 17.67
CA SER A 139 10.91 19.22 17.72
C SER A 139 10.06 19.19 16.46
N ARG A 140 8.76 19.01 16.66
CA ARG A 140 7.80 18.74 15.59
C ARG A 140 7.36 20.07 14.96
N PRO A 141 7.47 20.24 13.64
CA PRO A 141 6.77 21.34 12.98
C PRO A 141 5.26 21.09 13.11
N ILE A 142 4.56 22.03 13.75
CA ILE A 142 3.09 22.05 13.79
C ILE A 142 2.62 22.55 12.43
N VAL A 143 2.42 21.63 11.49
CA VAL A 143 1.79 21.96 10.20
C VAL A 143 0.28 21.88 10.38
N ASN A 144 -0.42 23.00 10.20
CA ASN A 144 -1.88 23.02 10.24
C ASN A 144 -2.45 22.39 8.95
N THR A 145 -2.87 21.14 9.04
CA THR A 145 -3.44 20.37 7.91
C THR A 145 -4.96 20.41 7.85
N SER A 146 -5.63 21.24 8.66
CA SER A 146 -7.10 21.27 8.75
C SER A 146 -7.78 21.54 7.41
N ARG A 147 -7.33 22.57 6.68
CA ARG A 147 -7.86 22.92 5.35
C ARG A 147 -7.62 21.82 4.33
N VAL A 148 -6.41 21.26 4.31
CA VAL A 148 -6.05 20.14 3.41
C VAL A 148 -6.96 18.94 3.67
N ARG A 149 -7.24 18.61 4.94
CA ARG A 149 -8.14 17.52 5.31
C ARG A 149 -9.56 17.73 4.80
N VAL A 150 -10.11 18.94 4.92
CA VAL A 150 -11.46 19.25 4.42
C VAL A 150 -11.50 19.14 2.90
N LEU A 151 -10.56 19.77 2.20
CA LEU A 151 -10.50 19.72 0.74
C LEU A 151 -10.30 18.29 0.22
N HIS A 152 -9.42 17.52 0.87
CA HIS A 152 -9.22 16.09 0.59
C HIS A 152 -10.52 15.30 0.75
N GLY A 153 -11.28 15.54 1.83
CA GLY A 153 -12.58 14.90 2.04
C GLY A 153 -13.60 15.24 0.96
N VAL A 154 -13.72 16.51 0.59
CA VAL A 154 -14.62 16.97 -0.49
C VAL A 154 -14.23 16.34 -1.84
N ALA A 155 -12.95 16.36 -2.19
CA ALA A 155 -12.43 15.71 -3.40
C ALA A 155 -12.71 14.20 -3.38
N SER A 156 -12.52 13.54 -2.23
CA SER A 156 -12.82 12.12 -2.06
C SER A 156 -14.29 11.81 -2.34
N VAL A 157 -15.21 12.60 -1.80
CA VAL A 157 -16.66 12.43 -2.03
C VAL A 157 -17.00 12.62 -3.50
N ALA A 158 -16.44 13.64 -4.15
CA ALA A 158 -16.64 13.88 -5.58
C ALA A 158 -16.13 12.69 -6.43
N ILE A 159 -14.91 12.20 -6.17
CA ILE A 159 -14.35 11.01 -6.83
C ILE A 159 -15.25 9.79 -6.58
N ILE A 160 -15.72 9.59 -5.36
CA ILE A 160 -16.56 8.44 -5.02
C ILE A 160 -17.86 8.46 -5.82
N ALA A 161 -18.57 9.58 -5.80
CA ALA A 161 -19.87 9.72 -6.45
C ALA A 161 -19.77 9.67 -7.97
N VAL A 162 -18.82 10.41 -8.55
CA VAL A 162 -18.73 10.60 -10.00
C VAL A 162 -18.03 9.44 -10.69
N TYR A 163 -17.05 8.82 -10.03
CA TYR A 163 -16.17 7.84 -10.67
C TYR A 163 -16.17 6.49 -9.99
N LEU A 164 -15.87 6.41 -8.68
CA LEU A 164 -15.62 5.12 -8.03
C LEU A 164 -16.89 4.26 -7.97
N PHE A 165 -18.02 4.84 -7.58
CA PHE A 165 -19.27 4.11 -7.45
C PHE A 165 -19.76 3.58 -8.80
N PRO A 166 -19.85 4.38 -9.89
CA PRO A 166 -20.20 3.81 -11.19
C PRO A 166 -19.14 2.86 -11.74
N HIS A 167 -17.85 3.09 -11.45
CA HIS A 167 -16.78 2.19 -11.89
C HIS A 167 -16.87 0.80 -11.25
N LEU A 168 -17.08 0.74 -9.92
CA LEU A 168 -17.30 -0.51 -9.21
C LEU A 168 -18.64 -1.15 -9.60
N GLY A 169 -19.68 -0.34 -9.82
CA GLY A 169 -20.96 -0.79 -10.35
C GLY A 169 -20.81 -1.49 -11.70
N ASN A 170 -20.00 -0.93 -12.61
CA ASN A 170 -19.68 -1.54 -13.91
C ASN A 170 -19.00 -2.92 -13.75
N HIS A 171 -18.11 -3.08 -12.78
CA HIS A 171 -17.50 -4.39 -12.49
C HIS A 171 -18.52 -5.36 -11.88
N ALA A 172 -19.37 -4.89 -10.96
CA ALA A 172 -20.39 -5.70 -10.31
C ALA A 172 -21.42 -6.26 -11.32
N VAL A 173 -21.84 -5.47 -12.32
CA VAL A 173 -22.76 -5.96 -13.37
C VAL A 173 -22.10 -6.99 -14.29
N GLY A 174 -20.77 -7.16 -14.25
CA GLY A 174 -20.08 -8.24 -14.95
C GLY A 174 -20.51 -9.64 -14.51
N VAL A 175 -21.12 -9.78 -13.33
CA VAL A 175 -21.76 -11.04 -12.88
C VAL A 175 -22.91 -11.46 -13.80
N PHE A 176 -23.54 -10.51 -14.49
CA PHE A 176 -24.62 -10.77 -15.47
C PHE A 176 -24.09 -11.01 -16.89
N GLY A 177 -22.77 -11.04 -17.09
CA GLY A 177 -22.14 -11.33 -18.37
C GLY A 177 -21.27 -10.20 -18.92
N THR A 178 -20.36 -10.57 -19.82
CA THR A 178 -19.36 -9.67 -20.40
C THR A 178 -19.98 -8.59 -21.28
N ASP A 179 -21.10 -8.88 -21.95
CA ASP A 179 -21.76 -7.93 -22.84
C ASP A 179 -22.44 -6.79 -22.06
N VAL A 180 -23.06 -7.13 -20.91
CA VAL A 180 -23.65 -6.15 -20.00
C VAL A 180 -22.56 -5.22 -19.44
N HIS A 181 -21.47 -5.80 -18.93
CA HIS A 181 -20.30 -5.02 -18.50
C HIS A 181 -19.78 -4.11 -19.62
N LYS A 182 -19.66 -4.61 -20.85
CA LYS A 182 -19.12 -3.85 -21.98
C LYS A 182 -20.05 -2.69 -22.39
N SER A 183 -21.36 -2.91 -22.40
CA SER A 183 -22.34 -1.86 -22.71
C SER A 183 -22.30 -0.71 -21.69
N VAL A 184 -22.28 -1.04 -20.39
CA VAL A 184 -22.18 -0.04 -19.31
C VAL A 184 -20.82 0.68 -19.38
N MET A 185 -19.73 -0.06 -19.60
CA MET A 185 -18.39 0.51 -19.77
C MET A 185 -18.33 1.54 -20.89
N LEU A 186 -18.93 1.25 -22.06
CA LEU A 186 -18.95 2.18 -23.20
C LEU A 186 -19.71 3.47 -22.89
N GLY A 187 -20.86 3.37 -22.21
CA GLY A 187 -21.62 4.54 -21.76
C GLY A 187 -20.83 5.40 -20.78
N LEU A 188 -20.24 4.78 -19.75
CA LEU A 188 -19.39 5.48 -18.79
C LEU A 188 -18.15 6.10 -19.44
N ARG A 189 -17.55 5.42 -20.42
CA ARG A 189 -16.39 5.93 -21.17
C ARG A 189 -16.72 7.21 -21.92
N HIS A 190 -17.90 7.32 -22.52
CA HIS A 190 -18.32 8.54 -23.20
C HIS A 190 -18.39 9.74 -22.24
N ILE A 191 -18.92 9.53 -21.04
CA ILE A 191 -19.01 10.55 -19.99
C ILE A 191 -17.60 10.93 -19.50
N TYR A 192 -16.79 9.94 -19.11
CA TYR A 192 -15.47 10.17 -18.52
C TYR A 192 -14.44 10.76 -19.49
N ARG A 193 -14.60 10.54 -20.80
CA ARG A 193 -13.74 11.12 -21.85
C ARG A 193 -14.32 12.41 -22.45
N ALA A 194 -15.33 13.00 -21.82
CA ALA A 194 -15.74 14.36 -22.17
C ALA A 194 -14.56 15.31 -21.91
N GLY A 195 -14.25 16.18 -22.87
CA GLY A 195 -13.03 17.00 -22.87
C GLY A 195 -12.84 17.92 -21.65
N TRP A 196 -13.90 18.15 -20.87
CA TRP A 196 -13.85 18.90 -19.62
C TRP A 196 -13.78 18.01 -18.37
N LEU A 197 -14.38 16.82 -18.38
CA LEU A 197 -14.47 15.96 -17.19
C LEU A 197 -13.17 15.18 -16.97
N GLU A 198 -12.56 14.68 -18.04
CA GLU A 198 -11.29 13.95 -18.00
C GLU A 198 -10.17 14.71 -17.24
N PRO A 199 -9.82 15.97 -17.62
CA PRO A 199 -8.77 16.70 -16.90
C PRO A 199 -9.16 17.02 -15.45
N ILE A 200 -10.44 17.24 -15.15
CA ILE A 200 -10.91 17.47 -13.77
C ILE A 200 -10.69 16.22 -12.92
N LEU A 201 -11.05 15.04 -13.42
CA LEU A 201 -10.84 13.78 -12.70
C LEU A 201 -9.35 13.51 -12.48
N ILE A 202 -8.49 13.74 -13.48
CA ILE A 202 -7.04 13.60 -13.34
C ILE A 202 -6.52 14.56 -12.25
N ALA A 203 -6.94 15.82 -12.27
CA ALA A 203 -6.55 16.80 -11.26
C ALA A 203 -7.02 16.41 -9.86
N LEU A 204 -8.26 15.89 -9.72
CA LEU A 204 -8.79 15.39 -8.45
C LEU A 204 -7.98 14.21 -7.91
N PHE A 205 -7.64 13.23 -8.74
CA PHE A 205 -6.83 12.09 -8.31
C PHE A 205 -5.38 12.50 -7.98
N PHE A 206 -4.78 13.40 -8.76
CA PHE A 206 -3.46 13.94 -8.45
C PHE A 206 -3.48 14.70 -7.11
N PHE A 207 -4.49 15.55 -6.91
CA PHE A 207 -4.71 16.22 -5.64
C PHE A 207 -4.90 15.22 -4.50
N GLN A 208 -5.64 14.13 -4.72
CA GLN A 208 -5.88 13.08 -3.74
C GLN A 208 -4.58 12.36 -3.32
N ILE A 209 -3.69 12.07 -4.28
CA ILE A 209 -2.36 11.50 -4.02
C ILE A 209 -1.54 12.45 -3.14
N VAL A 210 -1.39 13.72 -3.56
CA VAL A 210 -0.54 14.70 -2.88
C VAL A 210 -1.07 15.02 -1.49
N SER A 211 -2.36 15.36 -1.37
CA SER A 211 -2.98 15.67 -0.08
C SER A 211 -3.03 14.45 0.84
N GLY A 212 -3.22 13.24 0.30
CA GLY A 212 -3.13 11.99 1.05
C GLY A 212 -1.76 11.78 1.68
N LEU A 213 -0.67 12.00 0.92
CA LEU A 213 0.70 11.95 1.43
C LEU A 213 0.95 12.98 2.54
N VAL A 214 0.50 14.22 2.33
CA VAL A 214 0.62 15.31 3.33
C VAL A 214 -0.09 14.96 4.63
N LEU A 215 -1.27 14.31 4.56
CA LEU A 215 -2.04 13.90 5.74
C LEU A 215 -1.50 12.63 6.40
N LEU A 216 -0.89 11.73 5.62
CA LEU A 216 -0.33 10.46 6.10
C LEU A 216 1.01 10.66 6.83
N ALA A 217 1.92 11.46 6.27
CA ALA A 217 3.29 11.57 6.77
C ALA A 217 3.41 11.91 8.27
N PRO A 218 2.63 12.86 8.83
CA PRO A 218 2.66 13.14 10.27
C PRO A 218 2.11 11.99 11.11
N LYS A 219 1.15 11.21 10.58
CA LYS A 219 0.50 10.10 11.31
C LYS A 219 1.38 8.86 11.41
N LEU A 220 2.25 8.62 10.44
CA LEU A 220 3.19 7.48 10.50
C LEU A 220 4.11 7.52 11.73
N ASN A 221 4.34 8.69 12.30
CA ASN A 221 5.18 8.87 13.49
C ASN A 221 4.40 8.81 14.81
N LEU A 222 3.07 8.84 14.76
CA LEU A 222 2.22 8.90 15.93
C LEU A 222 1.63 7.54 16.26
N LYS A 223 1.49 7.24 17.56
CA LYS A 223 0.68 6.11 18.00
C LYS A 223 -0.71 6.23 17.37
N GLN A 224 -1.16 5.14 16.77
CA GLN A 224 -2.47 5.05 16.14
C GLN A 224 -3.34 4.15 17.01
N ASP A 225 -4.63 4.46 17.08
CA ASP A 225 -5.66 3.53 17.51
C ASP A 225 -6.03 2.58 16.34
N PHE A 226 -7.02 1.72 16.54
CA PHE A 226 -7.45 0.77 15.51
C PHE A 226 -7.91 1.47 14.21
N LEU A 227 -8.78 2.47 14.32
CA LEU A 227 -9.27 3.22 13.17
C LEU A 227 -8.16 4.02 12.50
N GLY A 228 -7.25 4.60 13.28
CA GLY A 228 -6.03 5.24 12.78
C GLY A 228 -5.18 4.27 11.97
N ALA A 229 -4.93 3.06 12.46
CA ALA A 229 -4.16 2.04 11.76
C ALA A 229 -4.83 1.59 10.45
N VAL A 230 -6.16 1.38 10.45
CA VAL A 230 -6.93 1.09 9.23
C VAL A 230 -6.81 2.25 8.24
N GLN A 231 -7.05 3.48 8.68
CA GLN A 231 -7.04 4.67 7.84
C GLN A 231 -5.65 4.94 7.23
N THR A 232 -4.58 4.77 8.00
CA THR A 232 -3.22 5.02 7.50
C THR A 232 -2.72 3.88 6.61
N ALA A 233 -3.05 2.62 6.92
CA ALA A 233 -2.72 1.48 6.07
C ALA A 233 -3.42 1.57 4.71
N THR A 234 -4.74 1.76 4.72
CA THR A 234 -5.53 1.91 3.48
C THR A 234 -5.16 3.19 2.74
N GLY A 235 -4.88 4.30 3.43
CA GLY A 235 -4.39 5.53 2.81
C GLY A 235 -3.04 5.34 2.11
N ALA A 236 -2.07 4.66 2.75
CA ALA A 236 -0.78 4.35 2.15
C ALA A 236 -0.94 3.45 0.90
N TYR A 237 -1.79 2.43 0.99
CA TYR A 237 -2.13 1.56 -0.14
C TYR A 237 -2.76 2.34 -1.29
N LEU A 238 -3.78 3.17 -1.00
CA LEU A 238 -4.55 3.90 -2.01
C LEU A 238 -3.71 4.93 -2.75
N VAL A 239 -2.79 5.62 -2.08
CA VAL A 239 -1.87 6.57 -2.73
C VAL A 239 -1.09 5.88 -3.86
N ILE A 240 -0.52 4.72 -3.56
CA ILE A 240 0.31 3.97 -4.52
C ILE A 240 -0.57 3.31 -5.58
N PHE A 241 -1.72 2.78 -5.17
CA PHE A 241 -2.70 2.19 -6.07
C PHE A 241 -3.20 3.21 -7.10
N ILE A 242 -3.63 4.40 -6.69
CA ILE A 242 -4.12 5.43 -7.63
C ILE A 242 -3.00 5.82 -8.61
N ALA A 243 -1.78 6.00 -8.11
CA ALA A 243 -0.63 6.35 -8.95
C ALA A 243 -0.32 5.28 -10.01
N SER A 244 -0.34 3.99 -9.63
CA SER A 244 -0.11 2.91 -10.59
C SER A 244 -1.29 2.71 -11.55
N HIS A 245 -2.50 2.92 -11.08
CA HIS A 245 -3.73 2.59 -11.82
C HIS A 245 -4.13 3.66 -12.84
N ILE A 246 -3.87 4.94 -12.58
CA ILE A 246 -4.08 6.01 -13.59
C ILE A 246 -3.15 5.85 -14.78
N THR A 247 -1.90 5.47 -14.53
CA THR A 247 -0.89 5.32 -15.56
C THR A 247 -1.21 4.16 -16.52
N HIS A 248 -1.91 3.12 -16.02
CA HIS A 248 -2.35 1.99 -16.83
C HIS A 248 -3.60 2.31 -17.68
N ARG A 249 -4.32 3.41 -17.40
CA ARG A 249 -5.59 3.73 -18.08
C ARG A 249 -5.45 4.47 -19.41
N SER A 250 -4.24 4.86 -19.83
CA SER A 250 -4.05 5.50 -21.14
C SER A 250 -4.08 4.51 -22.32
N GLU A 251 -4.17 3.19 -22.09
CA GLU A 251 -4.04 2.18 -23.15
C GLU A 251 -5.24 1.19 -23.30
N ILE A 252 -6.44 1.52 -22.80
CA ILE A 252 -7.68 0.77 -23.09
C ILE A 252 -8.79 1.73 -23.57
#